data_AF-A0A6A7L8T6-F1
#
_entry.id   AF-A0A6A7L8T6-F1
#
_cell.length_a   1.000
_cell.length_b   1.000
_cell.length_c   1.000
_cell.angle_alpha   90.00
_cell.angle_beta   90.00
_cell.angle_gamma   90.00
#
_symmetry.space_group_name_H-M   'P 1'
#
loop_
_entity.id
_entity.type
_entity.pdbx_description
1 polymer ?
#
loop_
_entity_poly.entity_id
_entity_poly.type
_entity_poly.pdbx_seq_one_letter_code
_entity_poly.pdbx_strand_id
1 'polypeptide(L)'
;MQIATLHWAVNITVTGFSANGGLTAWGNGWVKPHTSVINYSAGHSPSVSNSLNLQGCLLTDNPNIPPECVGDGADIVVEAFGSSTHVIIDVIGYFYF
;
A
#
# COMPACT_ATOMS: atom_id res chain seq x y z
N MET A 1 11.53 -13.51 22.94
CA MET A 1 11.55 -13.61 21.47
C MET A 1 10.14 -13.37 20.99
N GLN A 2 9.80 -12.10 20.77
CA GLN A 2 8.50 -11.72 20.23
C GLN A 2 8.73 -11.46 18.74
N ILE A 3 8.12 -12.29 17.91
CA ILE A 3 8.02 -12.04 16.47
C ILE A 3 6.64 -11.42 16.27
N ALA A 4 6.60 -10.19 15.75
CA ALA A 4 5.36 -9.49 15.45
C ALA A 4 5.45 -8.90 14.06
N THR A 5 4.35 -8.97 13.31
CA THR A 5 4.27 -8.35 11.99
C THR A 5 3.63 -6.98 12.14
N LEU A 6 4.28 -5.93 11.62
CA LEU A 6 3.69 -4.61 11.53
C LEU A 6 2.66 -4.59 10.40
N HIS A 7 1.52 -3.95 10.61
CA HIS A 7 0.54 -3.68 9.56
C HIS A 7 0.12 -2.22 9.57
N TRP A 8 -0.07 -1.66 8.38
CA TRP A 8 -0.55 -0.29 8.16
C TRP A 8 -2.04 -0.31 7.84
N ALA A 9 -2.82 0.49 8.56
CA ALA A 9 -4.18 0.84 8.14
C ALA A 9 -4.11 2.16 7.36
N VAL A 10 -4.54 2.14 6.11
CA VAL A 10 -4.50 3.31 5.23
C VAL A 10 -5.81 3.51 4.49
N ASN A 11 -6.11 4.76 4.14
CA ASN A 11 -7.06 5.07 3.09
C ASN A 11 -6.30 5.60 1.88
N ILE A 12 -6.45 4.94 0.73
CA ILE A 12 -5.85 5.37 -0.53
C ILE A 12 -6.92 6.01 -1.38
N THR A 13 -6.64 7.21 -1.90
CA THR A 13 -7.52 7.91 -2.83
C THR A 13 -6.77 8.20 -4.13
N VAL A 14 -7.39 7.83 -5.24
CA VAL A 14 -6.89 8.10 -6.59
C VAL A 14 -7.72 9.22 -7.20
N THR A 15 -7.08 10.21 -7.85
CA THR A 15 -7.73 11.39 -8.45
C THR A 15 -7.00 11.88 -9.69
N GLY A 16 -7.57 12.83 -10.43
CA GLY A 16 -6.94 13.44 -11.60
C GLY A 16 -6.79 12.50 -12.81
N PHE A 17 -7.42 11.33 -12.79
CA PHE A 17 -7.48 10.42 -13.93
C PHE A 17 -8.44 10.96 -15.00
N SER A 18 -8.09 10.75 -16.27
CA SER A 18 -8.90 11.17 -17.42
C SER A 18 -9.36 10.00 -18.31
N ALA A 19 -8.97 8.77 -17.96
CA ALA A 19 -9.31 7.55 -18.69
C ALA A 19 -9.31 6.34 -17.74
N ASN A 20 -9.59 5.15 -18.27
CA ASN A 20 -9.62 3.92 -17.51
C ASN A 20 -8.23 3.54 -16.98
N GLY A 21 -8.17 3.07 -15.73
CA GLY A 21 -6.95 2.61 -15.10
C GLY A 21 -7.19 1.92 -13.78
N GLY A 22 -6.10 1.53 -13.13
CA GLY A 22 -6.13 0.89 -11.83
C GLY A 22 -4.88 1.23 -11.02
N LEU A 23 -5.00 1.08 -9.70
CA LEU A 23 -3.90 1.20 -8.75
C LEU A 23 -3.77 -0.12 -7.98
N THR A 24 -2.56 -0.67 -7.95
CA THR A 24 -2.17 -1.76 -7.06
C THR A 24 -1.35 -1.18 -5.91
N ALA A 25 -1.61 -1.63 -4.68
CA ALA A 25 -0.87 -1.23 -3.49
C ALA A 25 -0.46 -2.47 -2.69
N TRP A 26 0.75 -2.45 -2.13
CA TRP A 26 1.29 -3.52 -1.31
C TRP A 26 2.31 -2.99 -0.32
N GLY A 27 2.61 -3.76 0.71
CA GLY A 27 3.70 -3.41 1.62
C GLY A 27 5.05 -3.66 0.98
N ASN A 28 6.03 -2.84 1.32
CA ASN A 28 7.39 -3.04 0.84
C ASN A 28 7.98 -4.37 1.30
N GLY A 29 8.86 -4.95 0.49
CA GLY A 29 9.40 -6.30 0.69
C GLY A 29 8.47 -7.43 0.22
N TRP A 30 7.19 -7.15 -0.01
CA TRP A 30 6.23 -8.14 -0.50
C TRP A 30 6.09 -8.16 -2.02
N VAL A 31 5.68 -9.32 -2.54
CA VAL A 31 5.40 -9.49 -3.98
C VAL A 31 4.19 -8.65 -4.37
N LYS A 32 4.32 -7.87 -5.44
CA LYS A 32 3.23 -7.09 -6.02
C LYS A 32 2.02 -7.99 -6.34
N PRO A 33 0.81 -7.69 -5.83
CA PRO A 33 -0.40 -8.39 -6.20
C PRO A 33 -0.73 -8.29 -7.70
N HIS A 34 -1.33 -9.34 -8.28
CA HIS A 34 -1.79 -9.33 -9.67
C HIS A 34 -3.10 -8.56 -9.88
N THR A 35 -3.72 -8.07 -8.80
CA THR A 35 -4.98 -7.34 -8.83
C THR A 35 -4.79 -5.91 -8.35
N SER A 36 -5.62 -5.01 -8.86
CA SER A 36 -5.73 -3.65 -8.39
C SER A 36 -6.58 -3.58 -7.12
N VAL A 37 -6.23 -2.67 -6.21
CA VAL A 37 -7.04 -2.32 -5.04
C VAL A 37 -8.03 -1.19 -5.36
N ILE A 38 -7.79 -0.40 -6.41
CA ILE A 38 -8.68 0.65 -6.90
C ILE A 38 -8.75 0.56 -8.42
N ASN A 39 -9.96 0.66 -8.98
CA ASN A 39 -10.21 0.84 -10.41
C ASN A 39 -10.88 2.19 -10.66
N TYR A 40 -10.45 2.90 -11.69
CA TYR A 40 -10.97 4.22 -12.02
C TYR A 40 -11.22 4.38 -13.52
N SER A 41 -12.14 5.28 -13.87
CA SER A 41 -12.52 5.60 -15.24
C SER A 41 -12.97 7.05 -15.34
N ALA A 42 -12.96 7.62 -16.55
CA ALA A 42 -13.44 8.98 -16.79
C ALA A 42 -14.92 9.20 -16.38
N GLY A 43 -15.69 8.13 -16.16
CA GLY A 43 -17.07 8.19 -15.70
C GLY A 43 -17.26 8.15 -14.18
N HIS A 44 -16.20 7.96 -13.39
CA HIS A 44 -16.28 8.02 -11.93
C HIS A 44 -16.27 9.46 -11.41
N SER A 45 -16.75 9.65 -10.17
CA SER A 45 -16.49 10.86 -9.37
C SER A 45 -15.00 11.25 -9.42
N PRO A 46 -14.63 12.53 -9.23
CA PRO A 46 -13.28 13.03 -9.46
C PRO A 46 -12.19 12.34 -8.61
N SER A 47 -12.59 11.49 -7.68
CA SER A 47 -11.74 10.62 -6.91
C SER A 47 -12.43 9.28 -6.62
N VAL A 48 -11.64 8.22 -6.47
CA VAL A 48 -12.06 6.91 -5.96
C VAL A 48 -11.17 6.54 -4.78
N SER A 49 -11.77 6.13 -3.67
CA SER A 49 -11.05 5.77 -2.44
C SER A 49 -11.28 4.32 -2.03
N ASN A 50 -10.28 3.73 -1.40
CA ASN A 50 -10.39 2.42 -0.77
C ASN A 50 -9.53 2.34 0.50
N SER A 51 -10.07 1.76 1.57
CA SER A 51 -9.35 1.52 2.82
C SER A 51 -8.69 0.15 2.79
N LEU A 52 -7.41 0.09 3.17
CA LEU A 52 -6.59 -1.11 3.09
C LEU A 52 -5.83 -1.35 4.39
N ASN A 53 -5.68 -2.62 4.73
CA ASN A 53 -4.68 -3.08 5.67
C ASN A 53 -3.52 -3.66 4.86
N LEU A 54 -2.35 -3.03 4.93
CA LEU A 54 -1.16 -3.46 4.24
C LEU A 54 -0.21 -4.14 5.21
N GLN A 55 0.22 -5.35 4.87
CA GLN A 55 1.27 -6.03 5.62
C GLN A 55 2.56 -5.23 5.49
N GLY A 56 3.06 -4.72 6.60
CA GLY A 56 4.36 -4.10 6.69
C GLY A 56 5.42 -5.15 6.98
N CYS A 57 6.37 -4.76 7.81
CA CYS A 57 7.62 -5.49 7.98
C CYS A 57 7.58 -6.39 9.21
N LEU A 58 8.29 -7.51 9.13
CA LEU A 58 8.55 -8.35 10.30
C LEU A 58 9.45 -7.59 11.28
N LEU A 59 8.95 -7.33 12.48
CA LEU A 59 9.76 -6.84 13.58
C LEU A 59 10.15 -8.01 14.47
N THR A 60 11.46 -8.19 14.63
CA THR A 60 12.01 -9.25 15.47
C THR A 60 13.16 -8.72 16.31
N ASP A 61 13.15 -9.08 17.59
CA ASP A 61 14.27 -8.89 18.52
C ASP A 61 15.33 -9.99 18.37
N ASN A 62 15.12 -10.95 17.46
CA ASN A 62 16.04 -12.06 17.21
C ASN A 62 17.19 -11.59 16.31
N PRO A 63 18.43 -11.54 16.81
CA PRO A 63 19.58 -11.10 16.01
C PRO A 63 19.93 -12.06 14.86
N ASN A 64 19.32 -13.26 14.82
CA ASN A 64 19.53 -14.24 13.75
C ASN A 64 18.50 -14.14 12.62
N ILE A 65 17.43 -13.34 12.79
CA ILE A 65 16.44 -13.10 11.74
C ILE A 65 16.66 -11.66 11.27
N PRO A 66 17.17 -11.43 10.05
CA PRO A 66 17.25 -10.08 9.52
C PRO A 66 15.83 -9.52 9.41
N PRO A 67 15.55 -8.30 9.90
CA PRO A 67 14.21 -7.74 9.74
C PRO A 67 13.96 -7.52 8.24
N GLU A 68 12.79 -7.93 7.78
CA GLU A 68 12.46 -7.97 6.34
C GLU A 68 12.42 -6.56 5.72
N CYS A 69 12.28 -5.52 6.55
CA CYS A 69 12.58 -4.15 6.17
C CYS A 69 13.40 -3.49 7.28
N VAL A 70 14.71 -3.39 7.07
CA VAL A 70 15.55 -2.42 7.77
C VAL A 70 16.15 -1.49 6.72
N GLY A 71 15.77 -0.22 6.78
CA GLY A 71 16.36 0.84 5.96
C GLY A 71 15.40 2.00 5.76
N ASP A 72 15.97 3.17 5.50
CA ASP A 72 15.21 4.33 4.98
C ASP A 72 14.70 3.96 3.57
N GLY A 73 13.45 3.50 3.47
CA GLY A 73 12.85 2.99 2.24
C GLY A 73 11.33 3.17 2.24
N ALA A 74 10.68 2.92 1.10
CA ALA A 74 9.22 2.96 1.04
C ALA A 74 8.62 1.88 1.96
N ASP A 75 7.62 2.19 2.77
CA ASP A 75 6.87 1.18 3.54
C ASP A 75 5.60 0.71 2.80
N ILE A 76 5.06 1.59 1.97
CA ILE A 76 3.89 1.38 1.14
C ILE A 76 4.32 1.59 -0.30
N VAL A 77 4.13 0.59 -1.14
CA VAL A 77 4.43 0.66 -2.56
C VAL A 77 3.12 0.72 -3.33
N VAL A 78 3.05 1.64 -4.29
CA VAL A 78 1.89 1.80 -5.18
C VAL A 78 2.33 1.84 -6.62
N GLU A 79 1.52 1.27 -7.50
CA GLU A 79 1.73 1.37 -8.94
C GLU A 79 0.39 1.59 -9.65
N ALA A 80 0.34 2.66 -10.44
CA ALA A 80 -0.78 2.98 -11.30
C ALA A 80 -0.53 2.45 -12.73
N PHE A 81 -1.61 2.03 -13.40
CA PHE A 81 -1.55 1.58 -14.80
C PHE A 81 -2.80 2.04 -15.58
N GLY A 82 -2.69 2.03 -16.92
CA GLY A 82 -3.78 2.40 -17.84
C GLY A 82 -3.95 3.90 -18.08
N SER A 83 -3.97 4.71 -17.03
CA SER A 83 -4.05 6.17 -17.13
C SER A 83 -3.29 6.86 -15.99
N SER A 84 -2.58 7.94 -16.30
CA SER A 84 -1.86 8.75 -15.31
C SER A 84 -2.83 9.31 -14.28
N THR A 85 -2.37 9.39 -13.04
CA THR A 85 -3.23 9.75 -11.91
C THR A 85 -2.41 10.36 -10.77
N HIS A 86 -3.09 11.01 -9.83
CA HIS A 86 -2.53 11.43 -8.56
C HIS A 86 -3.03 10.51 -7.46
N VAL A 87 -2.18 10.26 -6.46
CA VAL A 87 -2.48 9.39 -5.33
C VAL A 87 -2.33 10.19 -4.04
N ILE A 88 -3.33 10.09 -3.17
CA ILE A 88 -3.31 10.58 -1.80
C ILE A 88 -3.38 9.34 -0.89
N ILE A 89 -2.49 9.26 0.10
CA ILE A 89 -2.46 8.17 1.07
C ILE A 89 -2.55 8.78 2.46
N ASP A 90 -3.65 8.49 3.14
CA ASP A 90 -3.84 8.84 4.54
C ASP A 90 -3.47 7.62 5.40
N VAL A 91 -2.48 7.78 6.27
CA VAL A 91 -2.14 6.75 7.27
C VAL A 91 -3.08 6.91 8.46
N ILE A 92 -3.95 5.92 8.67
CA ILE A 92 -4.93 5.89 9.75
C ILE A 92 -4.26 5.42 11.04
N GLY A 93 -3.34 4.45 10.92
CA GLY A 93 -2.57 3.94 12.04
C GLY A 93 -1.78 2.69 11.68
N TYR A 94 -1.21 2.06 12.70
CA TYR A 94 -0.49 0.80 12.59
C TYR A 94 -0.82 -0.14 13.75
N PHE A 95 -0.66 -1.44 13.53
CA PHE A 95 -0.96 -2.47 14.53
C PHE A 95 -0.05 -3.69 14.34
N TYR A 96 0.11 -4.47 15.41
CA TYR A 96 0.95 -5.67 15.46
C TYR A 96 0.12 -6.92 15.72
N PHE A 97 0.50 -8.04 15.10
CA PHE A 97 -0.04 -9.37 15.38
C PHE A 97 0.96 -10.48 15.06
#